data_AF-A0A842NJD4-F1
#
_entry.id   AF-A0A842NJD4-F1
#
_cell.length_a   1.000
_cell.length_b   1.000
_cell.length_c   1.000
_cell.angle_alpha   90.00
_cell.angle_beta   90.00
_cell.angle_gamma   90.00
#
_symmetry.space_group_name_H-M   'P 1'
#
loop_
_entity.id
_entity.type
_entity.pdbx_description
1 polymer ?
#
loop_
_entity_poly.entity_id
_entity_poly.type
_entity_poly.pdbx_seq_one_letter_code
_entity_poly.pdbx_strand_id
1 'polypeptide(L)' 'MDPNDDPVSRAERALYDIQELADSTAEHHPYWALLYNCSQISKLILEKWNDELTEEDLSEIRWMISELENSCKKL' A
#
# COMPACT_ATOMS: atom_id res chain seq x y z
N MET A 1 -16.10 1.58 -24.37
CA MET A 1 -15.14 1.47 -23.25
C MET A 1 -15.99 1.27 -22.02
N ASP A 2 -15.85 0.15 -21.32
CA ASP A 2 -16.60 -0.09 -20.08
C ASP A 2 -16.15 0.95 -19.06
N PRO A 3 -17.05 1.77 -18.49
CA PRO A 3 -16.68 2.74 -17.46
C PRO A 3 -16.07 2.09 -16.20
N ASN A 4 -16.17 0.77 -16.04
CA ASN A 4 -15.51 0.00 -14.97
C ASN A 4 -14.09 -0.50 -15.33
N ASP A 5 -13.60 -0.21 -16.53
CA ASP A 5 -12.27 -0.58 -17.03
C ASP A 5 -11.31 0.62 -17.08
N ASP A 6 -11.52 1.63 -16.24
CA ASP A 6 -10.49 2.64 -16.06
C ASP A 6 -9.26 2.01 -15.32
N PRO A 7 -8.03 2.43 -15.65
CA PRO A 7 -6.82 1.84 -15.08
C PRO A 7 -6.72 1.94 -13.56
N VAL A 8 -7.33 2.95 -12.94
CA VAL A 8 -7.26 3.19 -11.48
C VAL A 8 -8.13 2.17 -10.76
N SER A 9 -9.38 2.00 -11.18
CA SER A 9 -10.29 0.97 -10.64
C SER A 9 -9.70 -0.44 -10.79
N ARG A 10 -8.94 -0.70 -11.86
CA ARG A 10 -8.22 -1.97 -12.02
C ARG A 10 -7.06 -2.12 -11.05
N ALA A 11 -6.31 -1.06 -10.80
CA ALA A 11 -5.23 -1.07 -9.83
C ALA A 11 -5.75 -1.28 -8.40
N GLU A 12 -6.85 -0.63 -8.03
CA GLU A 12 -7.50 -0.81 -6.72
C GLU A 12 -7.93 -2.26 -6.49
N ARG A 13 -8.55 -2.90 -7.49
CA ARG A 13 -8.93 -4.31 -7.42
C ARG A 13 -7.72 -5.23 -7.26
N ALA A 14 -6.67 -5.03 -8.04
CA ALA A 14 -5.46 -5.83 -7.90
C ALA A 14 -4.77 -5.62 -6.54
N LEU A 15 -4.84 -4.39 -6.01
CA LEU A 15 -4.29 -4.07 -4.70
C LEU A 15 -5.07 -4.72 -3.56
N TYR A 16 -6.38 -4.93 -3.71
CA TYR A 16 -7.20 -5.65 -2.73
C TYR A 16 -6.64 -7.05 -2.43
N ASP A 17 -6.34 -7.83 -3.48
CA ASP A 17 -5.79 -9.18 -3.33
C ASP A 17 -4.40 -9.16 -2.65
N ILE A 18 -3.59 -8.11 -2.91
CA ILE A 18 -2.29 -7.93 -2.28
C ILE A 18 -2.44 -7.56 -0.79
N GLN A 19 -3.39 -6.67 -0.46
CA GLN A 19 -3.71 -6.33 0.92
C GLN A 19 -4.23 -7.56 1.69
N GLU A 20 -5.13 -8.34 1.10
CA GLU A 20 -5.62 -9.57 1.72
C GLU A 20 -4.48 -10.56 2.01
N LEU A 21 -3.54 -10.72 1.08
CA LEU A 21 -2.34 -11.52 1.31
C LEU A 21 -1.49 -10.95 2.46
N ALA A 22 -1.27 -9.63 2.49
CA ALA A 22 -0.49 -8.99 3.54
C ALA A 22 -1.16 -9.15 4.92
N ASP A 23 -2.47 -8.94 5.00
CA ASP A 23 -3.24 -9.01 6.25
C ASP A 23 -3.39 -10.45 6.77
N SER A 24 -3.47 -11.44 5.86
CA SER A 24 -3.59 -12.86 6.21
C SER A 24 -2.24 -13.55 6.46
N THR A 25 -1.15 -12.96 5.99
CA THR A 25 0.20 -13.46 6.23
C THR A 25 0.58 -13.20 7.69
N ALA A 26 1.03 -14.24 8.40
CA ALA A 26 1.51 -14.08 9.78
C ALA A 26 2.63 -13.03 9.83
N GLU A 27 2.56 -12.10 10.80
CA GLU A 27 3.54 -11.02 11.00
C GLU A 27 5.00 -11.53 11.14
N HIS A 28 5.17 -12.83 11.39
CA HIS A 28 6.46 -13.50 11.46
C HIS A 28 7.09 -13.85 10.09
N HIS A 29 6.37 -13.71 8.97
CA HIS A 29 6.96 -13.93 7.67
C HIS A 29 8.01 -12.83 7.38
N PRO A 30 9.25 -13.17 6.97
CA PRO A 30 10.35 -12.20 6.88
C PRO A 30 10.05 -10.98 5.99
N TYR A 31 9.21 -11.15 4.96
CA TYR A 31 8.86 -10.09 4.02
C TYR A 31 7.50 -9.44 4.30
N TRP A 32 6.80 -9.85 5.36
CA TRP A 32 5.46 -9.35 5.68
C TRP A 32 5.42 -7.84 5.80
N ALA A 33 6.29 -7.26 6.63
CA ALA A 33 6.32 -5.82 6.87
C ALA A 33 6.63 -5.02 5.58
N LEU A 34 7.42 -5.60 4.67
CA LEU A 34 7.69 -4.99 3.37
C LEU A 34 6.44 -4.99 2.48
N LEU A 35 5.77 -6.13 2.37
CA LEU A 35 4.57 -6.27 1.55
C LEU A 35 3.42 -5.40 2.07
N TYR A 36 3.20 -5.44 3.38
CA TYR A 36 2.16 -4.68 4.06
C TYR A 36 2.33 -3.17 3.84
N ASN A 37 3.48 -2.58 4.20
CA ASN A 37 3.68 -1.15 4.06
C ASN A 37 3.64 -0.69 2.58
N CYS A 38 4.14 -1.48 1.63
CA CYS A 38 4.00 -1.15 0.21
C CYS A 38 2.52 -1.13 -0.23
N SER A 39 1.71 -2.08 0.26
CA SER A 39 0.28 -2.14 -0.05
C SER A 39 -0.49 -0.96 0.53
N GLN A 40 -0.19 -0.54 1.77
CA GLN A 40 -0.83 0.60 2.43
C GLN A 40 -0.46 1.93 1.75
N ILE A 41 0.81 2.14 1.39
CA ILE A 41 1.23 3.31 0.59
C ILE A 41 0.46 3.35 -0.73
N SER A 42 0.38 2.21 -1.43
CA SER A 42 -0.32 2.12 -2.71
C SER A 42 -1.81 2.41 -2.55
N LYS A 43 -2.42 1.94 -1.45
CA LYS A 43 -3.84 2.16 -1.14
C LYS A 43 -4.14 3.64 -0.96
N LEU A 44 -3.38 4.31 -0.09
CA LEU A 44 -3.55 5.72 0.20
C LEU A 44 -3.41 6.57 -1.08
N ILE A 45 -2.43 6.26 -1.94
CA ILE A 45 -2.24 6.95 -3.22
C ILE A 45 -3.44 6.74 -4.17
N LEU A 46 -3.96 5.51 -4.27
CA LEU A 46 -5.08 5.21 -5.15
C LEU A 46 -6.40 5.83 -4.65
N GLU A 47 -6.66 5.77 -3.33
CA GLU A 47 -7.83 6.42 -2.71
C GLU A 47 -7.86 7.93 -2.94
N LYS A 48 -6.67 8.56 -3.02
CA LYS A 48 -6.48 9.99 -3.29
C LYS A 48 -6.16 10.30 -4.75
N TRP A 49 -6.33 9.36 -5.68
CA TRP A 49 -5.81 9.50 -7.05
C TRP A 49 -6.28 10.77 -7.78
N ASN A 50 -7.53 11.19 -7.53
CA ASN A 50 -8.13 12.39 -8.13
C ASN A 50 -8.18 13.59 -7.18
N ASP A 51 -7.57 13.46 -5.99
CA ASP A 51 -7.53 14.47 -4.93
C ASP A 51 -6.08 14.91 -4.68
N GLU A 52 -5.89 15.86 -3.76
CA GLU A 52 -4.58 16.26 -3.29
C GLU A 52 -4.16 15.43 -2.06
N LEU A 53 -2.90 15.00 -2.03
CA LEU A 53 -2.30 14.45 -0.82
C LEU A 53 -2.07 15.57 0.19
N THR A 54 -2.65 15.41 1.37
CA THR A 54 -2.47 16.33 2.48
C THR A 54 -1.12 16.11 3.17
N GLU A 55 -0.70 17.05 4.02
CA GLU A 55 0.48 16.86 4.86
C GLU A 55 0.34 15.68 5.83
N GLU A 56 -0.89 15.33 6.23
CA GLU A 56 -1.18 14.15 7.04
C GLU A 56 -0.92 12.87 6.22
N ASP A 57 -1.47 12.79 5.00
CA ASP A 57 -1.24 11.68 4.08
C ASP A 57 0.26 11.49 3.80
N LEU A 58 0.99 12.58 3.56
CA LEU A 58 2.44 12.55 3.35
C LEU A 58 3.21 12.12 4.60
N SER A 59 2.74 12.51 5.79
CA SER A 59 3.34 12.09 7.06
C SER A 59 3.17 10.59 7.28
N GLU A 60 1.99 10.04 6.95
CA GLU A 60 1.70 8.61 7.02
C GLU A 60 2.58 7.82 6.03
N ILE A 61 2.70 8.28 4.79
CA ILE A 61 3.61 7.67 3.79
C ILE A 61 5.05 7.66 4.30
N ARG A 62 5.55 8.76 4.87
CA ARG A 62 6.91 8.83 5.42
C ARG A 62 7.10 7.85 6.57
N TRP A 63 6.11 7.69 7.43
CA TRP A 63 6.15 6.71 8.51
C TRP A 63 6.25 5.28 7.95
N MET A 64 5.41 4.91 6.97
CA MET A 64 5.48 3.60 6.32
C MET A 64 6.83 3.35 5.63
N ILE A 65 7.41 4.36 4.99
CA ILE A 65 8.75 4.27 4.40
C ILE A 65 9.81 4.00 5.48
N SER A 66 9.70 4.62 6.66
CA SER A 66 10.62 4.35 7.76
C SER A 66 10.52 2.90 8.25
N GLU A 67 9.31 2.33 8.26
CA GLU A 67 9.09 0.92 8.60
C GLU A 67 9.63 -0.03 7.53
N LEU A 68 9.54 0.33 6.25
CA LEU A 68 10.20 -0.39 5.16
C LEU A 68 11.72 -0.42 5.35
N GLU A 69 12.33 0.75 5.63
CA GLU A 69 13.78 0.85 5.86
C GLU A 69 14.21 0.05 7.09
N ASN A 70 13.45 0.12 8.17
CA ASN A 70 13.69 -0.64 9.41
C ASN A 70 13.58 -2.15 9.16
N SER A 71 12.63 -2.58 8.34
CA SER A 71 12.44 -3.99 7.97
C SER A 71 13.60 -4.51 7.13
N CYS A 72 14.06 -3.74 6.14
CA CYS A 72 15.24 -4.07 5.34
C CYS A 72 16.51 -4.22 6.18
N LYS A 73 16.69 -3.42 7.23
CA LYS A 73 17.84 -3.52 8.14
C LYS A 73 17.84 -4.79 9.02
N LYS A 74 16.68 -5.44 9.17
CA LYS A 74 16.50 -6.64 10.00
C LYS A 74 16.58 -7.95 9.21
N LEU A 75 16.59 -7.86 7.87
CA LEU A 75 16.82 -8.98 6.95
C LEU A 75 18.32 -9.27 6.80
#